data_AF-L5M725-F1
#
_entry.id   AF-L5M725-F1
#
_cell.length_a   1.000
_cell.length_b   1.000
_cell.length_c   1.000
_cell.angle_alpha   90.00
_cell.angle_beta   90.00
_cell.angle_gamma   90.00
#
_symmetry.space_group_name_H-M   'P 1'
#
loop_
_entity.id
_entity.type
_entity.pdbx_description
1 polymer ?
#
loop_
_entity_poly.entity_id
_entity_poly.type
_entity_poly.pdbx_seq_one_letter_code
_entity_poly.pdbx_strand_id
1 'polypeptide(L)'
;MDDMLQNAHLVTEGTFIYLRDSTEFFIRVRAGWKKLQLGELIPIPADSPPPPALSSNNLHPLRPPLTSVSSVNYGRPALHLVALNMPFSGDVRADFQCFQQARHAGLLSTYRAFLSSHLQDLSTVVRKVERYSLPIVNLKGQVLFNNWDSIFSGHGGQFSTRVPIYSFDGRDVMTDPSWPEKVVWHGSNPHGVRLEDNYCEAWRSASTAVTGLASPLSTGKILDQKAYSCASTENRAAKKQPRDLARP
;
A
#
# COMPACT_ATOMS: atom_id res chain seq x y z
N MET A 1 -15.45 11.43 -29.57
CA MET A 1 -15.19 10.23 -30.39
C MET A 1 -13.93 10.39 -31.22
N ASP A 2 -13.74 11.53 -31.87
CA ASP A 2 -12.55 11.79 -32.71
C ASP A 2 -11.22 11.70 -31.94
N ASP A 3 -11.18 12.21 -30.71
CA ASP A 3 -9.99 12.10 -29.85
C ASP A 3 -9.63 10.63 -29.51
N MET A 4 -10.63 9.78 -29.30
CA MET A 4 -10.43 8.33 -29.10
C MET A 4 -9.87 7.65 -30.36
N LEU A 5 -10.32 8.08 -31.55
CA LEU A 5 -9.87 7.53 -32.83
C LEU A 5 -8.44 7.99 -33.17
N GLN A 6 -8.09 9.25 -32.88
CA GLN A 6 -6.75 9.79 -33.10
C GLN A 6 -5.71 9.13 -32.19
N ASN A 7 -6.09 8.79 -30.96
CA ASN A 7 -5.19 8.19 -29.96
C ASN A 7 -5.23 6.66 -29.90
N ALA A 8 -5.80 5.98 -30.90
CA ALA A 8 -6.02 4.52 -30.87
C ALA A 8 -4.74 3.66 -30.83
N HIS A 9 -3.60 4.23 -31.22
CA HIS A 9 -2.28 3.61 -31.16
C HIS A 9 -1.63 3.74 -29.78
N LEU A 10 -2.11 4.66 -28.93
CA LEU A 10 -1.63 4.88 -27.55
C LEU A 10 -2.32 3.96 -26.54
N VAL A 11 -3.33 3.21 -26.98
CA VAL A 11 -4.20 2.43 -26.10
C VAL A 11 -4.08 0.94 -26.40
N THR A 12 -3.66 0.18 -25.39
CA THR A 12 -3.45 -1.28 -25.49
C THR A 12 -4.77 -2.02 -25.61
N GLU A 13 -4.78 -3.14 -26.35
CA GLU A 13 -5.93 -4.05 -26.41
C GLU A 13 -6.38 -4.45 -24.99
N GLY A 14 -7.69 -4.49 -24.76
CA GLY A 14 -8.31 -4.75 -23.45
C GLY A 14 -8.54 -3.51 -22.58
N THR A 15 -8.06 -2.33 -22.98
CA THR A 15 -8.29 -1.07 -22.24
C THR A 15 -9.72 -0.57 -22.42
N PHE A 16 -10.31 -0.11 -21.32
CA PHE A 16 -11.61 0.56 -21.32
C PHE A 16 -11.46 2.08 -21.34
N ILE A 17 -12.29 2.77 -22.12
CA ILE A 17 -12.33 4.22 -22.20
C ILE A 17 -13.76 4.70 -21.95
N TYR A 18 -13.88 5.71 -21.09
CA TYR A 18 -15.09 6.47 -20.87
C TYR A 18 -14.99 7.82 -21.58
N LEU A 19 -15.96 8.14 -22.43
CA LEU A 19 -16.09 9.45 -23.07
C LEU A 19 -16.92 10.35 -22.17
N ARG A 20 -16.29 11.35 -21.56
CA ARG A 20 -16.94 12.26 -20.61
C ARG A 20 -18.10 13.04 -21.21
N ASP A 21 -17.97 13.46 -22.47
CA ASP A 21 -18.95 14.34 -23.12
C ASP A 21 -20.23 13.60 -23.52
N SER A 22 -20.10 12.35 -23.98
CA SER A 22 -21.24 11.53 -24.42
C SER A 22 -21.71 10.51 -23.38
N THR A 23 -20.99 10.39 -22.26
CA THR A 23 -21.21 9.35 -21.24
C THR A 23 -21.15 7.92 -21.78
N GLU A 24 -20.43 7.70 -22.87
CA GLU A 24 -20.32 6.39 -23.54
C GLU A 24 -19.06 5.63 -23.09
N PHE A 25 -19.11 4.30 -23.21
CA PHE A 25 -18.02 3.42 -22.81
C PHE A 25 -17.57 2.53 -23.98
N PHE A 26 -16.26 2.40 -24.17
CA PHE A 26 -15.66 1.61 -25.25
C PHE A 26 -14.56 0.68 -24.70
N ILE A 27 -14.33 -0.44 -25.39
CA ILE A 27 -13.20 -1.34 -25.16
C ILE A 27 -12.32 -1.42 -26.42
N ARG A 28 -11.00 -1.33 -26.24
CA ARG A 28 -10.01 -1.57 -27.30
C ARG A 28 -9.94 -3.06 -27.62
N VAL A 29 -10.17 -3.42 -28.88
CA VAL A 29 -10.03 -4.79 -29.41
C VAL A 29 -8.96 -4.84 -30.50
N ARG A 30 -8.42 -6.01 -30.83
CA ARG A 30 -7.32 -6.21 -31.80
C ARG A 30 -7.32 -5.29 -33.03
N ALA A 31 -8.49 -5.04 -33.65
CA ALA A 31 -8.62 -4.24 -34.87
C ALA A 31 -9.46 -2.95 -34.73
N GLY A 32 -9.81 -2.52 -33.51
CA GLY A 32 -10.54 -1.27 -33.32
C GLY A 32 -11.13 -1.09 -31.94
N TRP A 33 -12.35 -0.59 -31.90
CA TRP A 33 -13.10 -0.29 -30.69
C TRP A 33 -14.46 -0.98 -30.73
N LYS A 34 -14.91 -1.51 -29.60
CA LYS A 34 -16.30 -1.94 -29.41
C LYS A 34 -16.96 -1.05 -28.38
N LYS A 35 -18.13 -0.51 -28.72
CA LYS A 35 -18.96 0.22 -27.77
C LYS A 35 -19.60 -0.76 -26.79
N LEU A 36 -19.52 -0.48 -25.49
CA LEU A 36 -20.31 -1.16 -24.48
C LEU A 36 -21.66 -0.47 -24.36
N GLN A 37 -22.73 -1.26 -24.36
CA GLN A 37 -24.07 -0.76 -24.09
C GLN A 37 -24.20 -0.53 -22.59
N LEU A 38 -24.36 0.73 -22.20
CA LEU A 38 -24.71 1.10 -20.84
C LEU A 38 -26.24 1.10 -20.70
N GLY A 39 -26.73 0.75 -19.52
CA GLY A 39 -28.15 0.92 -19.20
C GLY A 39 -28.50 2.40 -19.02
N GLU A 40 -29.78 2.65 -18.72
CA GLU A 40 -30.27 3.97 -18.36
C GLU A 40 -29.47 4.58 -17.20
N LEU A 41 -29.31 5.91 -17.24
CA LEU A 41 -28.67 6.64 -16.16
C LEU A 41 -29.47 6.44 -14.87
N ILE A 42 -28.82 5.93 -13.83
CA ILE A 42 -29.38 5.90 -12.49
C ILE A 42 -29.10 7.28 -11.86
N PRO A 43 -30.10 8.16 -11.71
CA PRO A 43 -29.87 9.49 -11.14
C PRO A 43 -29.48 9.38 -9.67
N ILE A 44 -28.53 10.20 -9.26
CA ILE A 44 -28.19 10.36 -7.85
C ILE A 44 -29.38 11.06 -7.17
N PRO A 45 -29.93 10.53 -6.05
CA PRO A 45 -31.01 11.18 -5.31
C PRO A 45 -30.63 12.62 -4.93
N ALA A 46 -31.57 13.57 -5.04
CA ALA A 46 -31.32 14.99 -4.75
C ALA A 46 -30.86 15.24 -3.30
N ASP A 47 -31.22 14.34 -2.37
CA ASP A 47 -30.82 14.39 -0.95
C ASP A 47 -29.45 13.72 -0.69
N SER A 48 -28.74 13.29 -1.74
CA SER A 48 -27.39 12.75 -1.58
C SER A 48 -26.45 13.87 -1.15
N PRO A 49 -25.74 13.75 -0.02
CA PRO A 49 -24.79 14.77 0.39
C PRO A 49 -23.74 14.95 -0.72
N PRO A 50 -23.36 16.19 -1.05
CA PRO A 50 -22.35 16.42 -2.07
C PRO A 50 -21.06 15.68 -1.69
N PRO A 51 -20.32 15.11 -2.66
CA PRO A 51 -19.01 14.55 -2.38
C PRO A 51 -18.17 15.62 -1.65
N PRO A 52 -17.42 15.26 -0.59
CA PRO A 52 -16.74 16.23 0.23
C PRO A 52 -15.84 17.12 -0.63
N ALA A 53 -16.21 18.40 -0.72
CA ALA A 53 -15.45 19.39 -1.46
C ALA A 53 -14.10 19.60 -0.76
N LEU A 54 -13.01 19.46 -1.50
CA LEU A 54 -11.71 20.01 -1.10
C LEU A 54 -11.79 21.53 -1.25
N SER A 55 -12.35 22.21 -0.27
CA SER A 55 -12.43 23.67 -0.24
C SER A 55 -11.14 24.26 0.33
N SER A 56 -10.44 25.01 -0.52
CA SER A 56 -9.29 25.86 -0.16
C SER A 56 -9.78 27.21 0.38
N ASN A 57 -9.21 27.63 1.53
CA ASN A 57 -9.15 28.99 2.12
C ASN A 57 -10.48 29.63 2.59
N ASN A 58 -10.62 30.37 3.71
CA ASN A 58 -9.74 30.87 4.79
C ASN A 58 -10.62 31.30 5.99
N LEU A 59 -10.13 31.14 7.23
CA LEU A 59 -10.21 32.05 8.40
C LEU A 59 -10.05 31.23 9.73
N HIS A 60 -8.93 31.47 10.40
CA HIS A 60 -8.40 30.89 11.66
C HIS A 60 -9.28 31.16 12.92
N PRO A 61 -9.06 30.56 14.13
CA PRO A 61 -7.74 30.17 14.68
C PRO A 61 -7.64 28.89 15.56
N LEU A 62 -6.38 28.56 15.90
CA LEU A 62 -5.88 27.57 16.86
C LEU A 62 -5.86 26.10 16.39
N ARG A 63 -4.94 25.79 15.47
CA ARG A 63 -4.37 24.44 15.38
C ARG A 63 -2.92 24.52 15.90
N PRO A 64 -2.52 23.69 16.88
CA PRO A 64 -1.12 23.60 17.30
C PRO A 64 -0.25 23.26 16.08
N PRO A 65 1.02 23.67 16.05
CA PRO A 65 1.83 23.63 14.83
C PRO A 65 1.88 22.19 14.33
N LEU A 66 1.20 21.95 13.21
CA LEU A 66 1.48 20.79 12.39
C LEU A 66 2.95 20.94 12.02
N THR A 67 3.78 20.09 12.60
CA THR A 67 5.10 19.80 12.05
C THR A 67 4.84 19.31 10.64
N SER A 68 4.84 20.24 9.70
CA SER A 68 4.96 20.01 8.28
C SER A 68 6.14 19.08 8.15
N VAL A 69 5.86 17.79 7.95
CA VAL A 69 6.86 16.86 7.46
C VAL A 69 7.12 17.37 6.05
N SER A 70 8.13 18.22 6.01
CA SER A 70 8.65 18.94 4.86
C SER A 70 8.43 18.14 3.59
N SER A 71 7.79 18.77 2.60
CA SER A 71 7.99 18.55 1.17
C SER A 71 8.88 17.34 0.91
N VAL A 72 8.26 16.15 0.81
CA VAL A 72 8.99 14.95 0.41
C VAL A 72 9.47 15.24 -0.99
N ASN A 73 10.76 15.55 -1.07
CA ASN A 73 11.48 15.93 -2.25
C ASN A 73 11.01 15.07 -3.43
N TYR A 74 10.43 15.67 -4.47
CA TYR A 74 10.08 15.02 -5.74
C TYR A 74 11.34 14.58 -6.52
N GLY A 75 12.45 14.32 -5.82
CA GLY A 75 13.68 13.76 -6.34
C GLY A 75 13.53 12.25 -6.45
N ARG A 76 13.04 11.80 -7.60
CA ARG A 76 12.90 10.40 -8.05
C ARG A 76 11.72 9.62 -7.44
N PRO A 77 10.99 8.82 -8.26
CA PRO A 77 9.91 7.98 -7.75
C PRO A 77 10.45 6.92 -6.79
N ALA A 78 9.72 6.65 -5.70
CA ALA A 78 10.11 5.67 -4.69
C ALA A 78 8.87 5.03 -4.04
N LEU A 79 9.05 3.80 -3.58
CA LEU A 79 8.03 3.04 -2.85
C LEU A 79 8.21 3.24 -1.33
N HIS A 80 7.23 3.82 -0.64
CA HIS A 80 7.34 4.06 0.81
C HIS A 80 6.89 2.84 1.61
N LEU A 81 7.72 2.35 2.52
CA LEU A 81 7.40 1.34 3.53
C LEU A 81 7.24 2.05 4.88
N VAL A 82 6.05 1.98 5.46
CA VAL A 82 5.61 2.76 6.63
C VAL A 82 4.85 1.84 7.56
N ALA A 83 5.12 1.86 8.86
CA ALA A 83 4.39 1.03 9.82
C ALA A 83 2.98 1.58 10.12
N LEU A 84 2.07 0.69 10.52
CA LEU A 84 0.85 1.13 11.21
C LEU A 84 1.23 1.77 12.55
N ASN A 85 0.38 2.67 13.05
CA ASN A 85 0.58 3.47 14.26
C ASN A 85 0.48 2.67 15.57
N MET A 86 -0.02 1.43 15.54
CA MET A 86 -0.07 0.55 16.70
C MET A 86 0.23 -0.88 16.27
N PRO A 87 0.72 -1.74 17.17
CA PRO A 87 0.81 -3.18 16.90
C PRO A 87 -0.59 -3.80 16.81
N PHE A 88 -0.71 -4.88 16.03
CA PHE A 88 -1.96 -5.62 15.83
C PHE A 88 -1.74 -7.13 16.00
N SER A 89 -2.72 -7.78 16.60
CA SER A 89 -2.81 -9.25 16.61
C SER A 89 -3.10 -9.79 15.21
N GLY A 90 -3.16 -11.12 15.08
CA GLY A 90 -3.42 -11.86 13.86
C GLY A 90 -4.73 -11.48 13.17
N ASP A 91 -5.78 -11.10 13.91
CA ASP A 91 -7.08 -10.68 13.37
C ASP A 91 -7.08 -9.19 13.03
N VAL A 92 -6.91 -8.87 11.74
CA VAL A 92 -6.88 -7.48 11.30
C VAL A 92 -7.29 -7.32 9.84
N ARG A 93 -8.03 -6.23 9.60
CA ARG A 93 -8.32 -5.73 8.24
C ARG A 93 -7.15 -4.88 7.74
N ALA A 94 -6.01 -5.51 7.46
CA ALA A 94 -4.72 -4.84 7.26
C ALA A 94 -4.73 -3.76 6.15
N ASP A 95 -5.25 -4.07 4.96
CA ASP A 95 -5.33 -3.10 3.86
C ASP A 95 -6.19 -1.88 4.23
N PHE A 96 -7.29 -2.09 4.97
CA PHE A 96 -8.14 -1.00 5.46
C PHE A 96 -7.41 -0.12 6.48
N GLN A 97 -6.66 -0.72 7.41
CA GLN A 97 -5.83 0.03 8.37
C GLN A 97 -4.76 0.88 7.67
N CYS A 98 -4.08 0.30 6.67
CA CYS A 98 -3.10 1.02 5.86
C CYS A 98 -3.74 2.22 5.15
N PHE A 99 -4.89 2.02 4.52
CA PHE A 99 -5.63 3.09 3.84
C PHE A 99 -6.05 4.19 4.84
N GLN A 100 -6.69 3.80 5.95
CA GLN A 100 -7.21 4.76 6.93
C GLN A 100 -6.07 5.61 7.51
N GLN A 101 -4.99 4.99 7.99
CA GLN A 101 -3.91 5.71 8.65
C GLN A 101 -3.11 6.58 7.69
N ALA A 102 -2.90 6.12 6.45
CA ALA A 102 -2.30 6.94 5.41
C ALA A 102 -3.11 8.23 5.17
N ARG A 103 -4.45 8.14 5.12
CA ARG A 103 -5.33 9.31 4.93
C ARG A 103 -5.28 10.27 6.12
N HIS A 104 -5.25 9.75 7.34
CA HIS A 104 -5.12 10.58 8.55
C HIS A 104 -3.77 11.31 8.59
N ALA A 105 -2.71 10.70 8.07
CA ALA A 105 -1.40 11.33 7.89
C ALA A 105 -1.30 12.26 6.66
N GLY A 106 -2.41 12.51 5.95
CA GLY A 106 -2.42 13.35 4.74
C GLY A 106 -1.78 12.72 3.50
N LEU A 107 -1.46 11.42 3.54
CA LEU A 107 -0.84 10.71 2.42
C LEU A 107 -1.92 10.26 1.43
N LEU A 108 -1.95 10.88 0.26
CA LEU A 108 -3.02 10.66 -0.72
C LEU A 108 -2.84 9.42 -1.60
N SER A 109 -1.69 8.76 -1.52
CA SER A 109 -1.35 7.57 -2.32
C SER A 109 -2.00 6.29 -1.80
N THR A 110 -1.96 5.22 -2.58
CA THR A 110 -2.53 3.93 -2.19
C THR A 110 -1.50 3.11 -1.42
N TYR A 111 -1.81 2.83 -0.15
CA TYR A 111 -1.03 1.94 0.71
C TYR A 111 -1.73 0.59 0.82
N ARG A 112 -0.95 -0.48 0.72
CA ARG A 112 -1.39 -1.87 0.93
C ARG A 112 -0.53 -2.53 1.99
N ALA A 113 -1.06 -3.52 2.68
CA ALA A 113 -0.34 -4.23 3.73
C ALA A 113 0.86 -5.00 3.18
N PHE A 114 1.96 -5.00 3.91
CA PHE A 114 3.14 -5.84 3.66
C PHE A 114 2.90 -7.24 4.25
N LEU A 115 1.92 -7.96 3.69
CA LEU A 115 1.55 -9.30 4.13
C LEU A 115 1.24 -10.18 2.92
N SER A 116 1.52 -11.48 3.03
CA SER A 116 0.79 -12.45 2.20
C SER A 116 -0.64 -12.59 2.71
N SER A 117 -1.59 -12.94 1.85
CA SER A 117 -2.99 -13.20 2.22
C SER A 117 -3.54 -14.38 1.44
N HIS A 118 -4.82 -14.75 1.66
CA HIS A 118 -5.44 -15.93 1.08
C HIS A 118 -5.20 -16.11 -0.43
N LEU A 119 -5.28 -15.03 -1.21
CA LEU A 119 -5.15 -15.07 -2.68
C LEU A 119 -3.97 -14.25 -3.21
N GLN A 120 -3.06 -13.81 -2.33
CA GLN A 120 -1.97 -12.93 -2.75
C GLN A 120 -0.68 -13.24 -2.00
N ASP A 121 0.33 -13.59 -2.77
CA ASP A 121 1.71 -13.66 -2.32
C ASP A 121 2.24 -12.25 -2.08
N LEU A 122 2.97 -12.06 -0.97
CA LEU A 122 3.59 -10.79 -0.61
C LEU A 122 4.42 -10.23 -1.77
N SER A 123 5.25 -11.05 -2.42
CA SER A 123 6.11 -10.62 -3.54
C SER A 123 5.31 -10.00 -4.71
N THR A 124 4.01 -10.27 -4.80
CA THR A 124 3.13 -9.78 -5.86
C THR A 124 2.40 -8.49 -5.54
N VAL A 125 2.46 -8.00 -4.29
CA VAL A 125 1.75 -6.80 -3.86
C VAL A 125 2.09 -5.62 -4.76
N VAL A 126 3.39 -5.35 -4.99
CA VAL A 126 3.85 -4.28 -5.89
C VAL A 126 3.70 -4.68 -7.35
N ARG A 127 3.35 -3.72 -8.23
CA ARG A 127 3.16 -3.97 -9.67
C ARG A 127 4.49 -4.33 -10.32
N LYS A 128 4.45 -5.24 -11.30
CA LYS A 128 5.65 -5.85 -11.90
C LYS A 128 6.68 -4.82 -12.39
N VAL A 129 6.24 -3.73 -13.04
CA VAL A 129 7.13 -2.70 -13.62
C VAL A 129 7.89 -1.88 -12.58
N GLU A 130 7.39 -1.82 -11.35
CA GLU A 130 7.95 -1.02 -10.26
C GLU A 130 8.93 -1.83 -9.41
N ARG A 131 8.89 -3.17 -9.53
CA ARG A 131 9.63 -4.07 -8.63
C ARG A 131 11.15 -3.93 -8.74
N TYR A 132 11.63 -3.57 -9.92
CA TYR A 132 13.06 -3.48 -10.25
C TYR A 132 13.57 -2.04 -10.30
N SER A 133 12.68 -1.09 -10.58
CA SER A 133 13.04 0.29 -10.96
C SER A 133 12.98 1.28 -9.81
N LEU A 134 12.25 0.96 -8.73
CA LEU A 134 12.00 1.91 -7.64
C LEU A 134 12.64 1.47 -6.32
N PRO A 135 13.38 2.38 -5.64
CA PRO A 135 13.88 2.11 -4.31
C PRO A 135 12.74 2.04 -3.29
N ILE A 136 13.01 1.34 -2.20
CA ILE A 136 12.12 1.27 -1.06
C ILE A 136 12.66 2.20 0.01
N VAL A 137 11.86 3.19 0.39
CA VAL A 137 12.22 4.20 1.37
C VAL A 137 11.29 4.14 2.58
N ASN A 138 11.74 4.65 3.73
CA ASN A 138 10.87 4.90 4.88
C ASN A 138 9.99 6.15 4.67
N LEU A 139 9.20 6.55 5.68
CA LEU A 139 8.33 7.73 5.61
C LEU A 139 9.09 9.04 5.29
N LYS A 140 10.36 9.13 5.69
CA LYS A 140 11.21 10.32 5.50
C LYS A 140 12.08 10.25 4.24
N GLY A 141 11.86 9.27 3.36
CA GLY A 141 12.61 9.13 2.11
C GLY A 141 13.99 8.48 2.24
N GLN A 142 14.35 7.92 3.40
CA GLN A 142 15.62 7.21 3.57
C GLN A 142 15.49 5.78 3.03
N VAL A 143 16.46 5.34 2.24
CA VAL A 143 16.43 4.02 1.58
C VAL A 143 16.58 2.89 2.60
N LEU A 144 15.65 1.94 2.54
CA LEU A 144 15.66 0.67 3.27
C LEU A 144 16.13 -0.49 2.38
N PHE A 145 15.66 -0.53 1.12
CA PHE A 145 16.03 -1.55 0.14
C PHE A 145 16.23 -0.93 -1.23
N ASN A 146 17.13 -1.53 -2.02
CA ASN A 146 17.46 -1.07 -3.37
C ASN A 146 16.25 -1.11 -4.31
N ASN A 147 15.45 -2.17 -4.22
CA ASN A 147 14.18 -2.33 -4.93
C ASN A 147 13.32 -3.44 -4.29
N TRP A 148 12.11 -3.66 -4.81
CA TRP A 148 11.18 -4.67 -4.27
C TRP A 148 11.68 -6.10 -4.45
N ASP A 149 12.19 -6.41 -5.64
CA ASP A 149 12.67 -7.77 -5.95
C ASP A 149 13.79 -8.22 -5.00
N SER A 150 14.69 -7.30 -4.63
CA SER A 150 15.81 -7.58 -3.73
C SER A 150 15.41 -8.11 -2.33
N ILE A 151 14.21 -7.78 -1.85
CA ILE A 151 13.68 -8.30 -0.58
C ILE A 151 13.51 -9.83 -0.64
N PHE A 152 13.12 -10.35 -1.80
CA PHE A 152 12.67 -11.73 -2.00
C PHE A 152 13.73 -12.63 -2.65
N SER A 153 15.00 -12.21 -2.58
CA SER A 153 16.18 -12.94 -3.08
C SER A 153 16.45 -14.27 -2.35
N GLY A 154 15.70 -14.57 -1.29
CA GLY A 154 15.90 -15.76 -0.45
C GLY A 154 16.71 -15.50 0.83
N HIS A 155 17.33 -14.33 0.97
CA HIS A 155 18.15 -13.99 2.14
C HIS A 155 17.35 -13.35 3.29
N GLY A 156 16.02 -13.41 3.25
CA GLY A 156 15.13 -12.90 4.31
C GLY A 156 14.94 -11.38 4.28
N GLY A 157 15.20 -10.72 3.15
CA GLY A 157 15.06 -9.27 3.00
C GLY A 157 15.90 -8.49 4.01
N GLN A 158 17.23 -8.65 3.91
CA GLN A 158 18.17 -7.99 4.79
C GLN A 158 18.15 -6.47 4.61
N PHE A 159 18.17 -5.73 5.72
CA PHE A 159 18.18 -4.26 5.74
C PHE A 159 19.09 -3.73 6.86
N SER A 160 19.46 -2.45 6.77
CA SER A 160 20.22 -1.78 7.81
C SER A 160 19.31 -1.35 8.96
N THR A 161 19.53 -1.92 10.15
CA THR A 161 18.81 -1.55 11.38
C THR A 161 19.12 -0.13 11.87
N ARG A 162 20.10 0.55 11.26
CA ARG A 162 20.42 1.96 11.53
C ARG A 162 19.48 2.93 10.83
N VAL A 163 18.72 2.47 9.84
CA VAL A 163 17.72 3.28 9.12
C VAL A 163 16.36 3.05 9.77
N PRO A 164 15.72 4.10 10.34
CA PRO A 164 14.44 3.97 11.02
C PRO A 164 13.32 3.45 10.14
N ILE A 165 12.41 2.69 10.74
CA ILE A 165 11.09 2.39 10.16
C ILE A 165 10.08 3.25 10.91
N TYR A 166 9.48 4.21 10.21
CA TYR A 166 8.52 5.13 10.80
C TYR A 166 7.08 4.63 10.64
N SER A 167 6.25 4.85 11.67
CA SER A 167 4.79 4.75 11.57
C SER A 167 4.19 5.92 10.78
N PHE A 168 2.91 5.82 10.39
CA PHE A 168 2.21 6.90 9.68
C PHE A 168 2.18 8.24 10.45
N ASP A 169 2.16 8.20 11.78
CA ASP A 169 2.26 9.37 12.65
C ASP A 169 3.71 9.81 12.97
N GLY A 170 4.71 9.18 12.36
CA GLY A 170 6.10 9.64 12.35
C GLY A 170 6.98 9.15 13.51
N ARG A 171 6.50 8.20 14.32
CA ARG A 171 7.29 7.57 15.40
C ARG A 171 8.21 6.49 14.84
N ASP A 172 9.42 6.40 15.38
CA ASP A 172 10.36 5.33 15.02
C ASP A 172 10.00 4.05 15.76
N VAL A 173 9.53 3.05 15.02
CA VAL A 173 9.11 1.74 15.54
C VAL A 173 10.20 1.12 16.39
N MET A 174 11.47 1.25 15.99
CA MET A 174 12.58 0.54 16.64
C MET A 174 12.84 1.06 18.06
N THR A 175 12.54 2.34 18.32
CA THR A 175 12.86 3.00 19.58
C THR A 175 11.63 3.36 20.41
N ASP A 176 10.47 3.55 19.78
CA ASP A 176 9.26 4.00 20.47
C ASP A 176 8.65 2.88 21.33
N PRO A 177 8.30 3.13 22.60
CA PRO A 177 7.79 2.11 23.53
C PRO A 177 6.39 1.58 23.16
N SER A 178 5.66 2.24 22.26
CA SER A 178 4.32 1.80 21.83
C SER A 178 4.34 0.47 21.08
N TRP A 179 5.50 0.03 20.61
CA TRP A 179 5.74 -1.32 20.08
C TRP A 179 6.65 -2.07 21.05
N PRO A 180 6.11 -2.78 22.04
CA PRO A 180 6.95 -3.53 22.99
C PRO A 180 7.78 -4.60 22.27
N GLU A 181 7.16 -5.28 21.29
CA GLU A 181 7.81 -6.26 20.43
C GLU A 181 8.17 -5.65 19.07
N LYS A 182 9.46 -5.71 18.72
CA LYS A 182 10.00 -5.15 17.47
C LYS A 182 9.96 -6.18 16.35
N VAL A 183 8.76 -6.70 16.08
CA VAL A 183 8.54 -7.79 15.12
C VAL A 183 7.58 -7.32 14.03
N VAL A 184 7.78 -7.81 12.80
CA VAL A 184 6.89 -7.53 11.67
C VAL A 184 6.21 -8.80 11.18
N TRP A 185 4.88 -8.83 11.18
CA TRP A 185 4.12 -9.89 10.53
C TRP A 185 4.36 -9.89 9.01
N HIS A 186 4.49 -11.06 8.38
CA HIS A 186 4.53 -11.17 6.90
C HIS A 186 3.83 -12.41 6.34
N GLY A 187 3.73 -13.52 7.08
CA GLY A 187 3.01 -14.73 6.64
C GLY A 187 3.54 -15.35 5.34
N SER A 188 4.84 -15.20 5.08
CA SER A 188 5.46 -15.51 3.79
C SER A 188 6.80 -16.22 3.95
N ASN A 189 7.17 -17.07 3.00
CA ASN A 189 8.53 -17.61 2.93
C ASN A 189 9.55 -16.52 2.50
N PRO A 190 10.88 -16.81 2.47
CA PRO A 190 11.89 -15.82 2.09
C PRO A 190 11.80 -15.31 0.64
N HIS A 191 11.00 -15.95 -0.21
CA HIS A 191 10.70 -15.52 -1.59
C HIS A 191 9.37 -14.75 -1.68
N GLY A 192 8.73 -14.46 -0.54
CA GLY A 192 7.48 -13.71 -0.48
C GLY A 192 6.27 -14.49 -0.96
N VAL A 193 6.35 -15.82 -1.03
CA VAL A 193 5.22 -16.71 -1.33
C VAL A 193 4.45 -16.98 -0.04
N ARG A 194 3.12 -16.95 -0.10
CA ARG A 194 2.27 -17.17 1.07
C ARG A 194 2.45 -18.58 1.65
N LEU A 195 2.34 -18.70 2.96
CA LEU A 195 2.27 -19.99 3.65
C LEU A 195 0.92 -20.11 4.34
N GLU A 196 0.05 -20.96 3.81
CA GLU A 196 -1.35 -21.05 4.23
C GLU A 196 -1.51 -21.45 5.71
N ASP A 197 -0.57 -22.23 6.24
CA ASP A 197 -0.58 -22.63 7.65
C ASP A 197 0.01 -21.58 8.60
N ASN A 198 0.62 -20.50 8.07
CA ASN A 198 1.40 -19.55 8.86
C ASN A 198 1.07 -18.08 8.55
N TYR A 199 -0.21 -17.77 8.39
CA TYR A 199 -0.69 -16.39 8.18
C TYR A 199 -1.96 -16.06 8.98
N CYS A 200 -2.10 -16.65 10.18
CA CYS A 200 -3.24 -16.41 11.08
C CYS A 200 -4.61 -16.57 10.43
N GLU A 201 -4.81 -17.69 9.69
CA GLU A 201 -6.05 -17.97 8.94
C GLU A 201 -6.44 -16.81 8.00
N ALA A 202 -5.47 -16.35 7.20
CA ALA A 202 -5.56 -15.17 6.36
C ALA A 202 -5.85 -13.88 7.14
N TRP A 203 -5.20 -13.74 8.30
CA TRP A 203 -5.29 -12.61 9.23
C TRP A 203 -6.69 -12.38 9.80
N ARG A 204 -7.38 -13.46 10.15
CA ARG A 204 -8.75 -13.47 10.70
C ARG A 204 -8.84 -14.12 12.08
N SER A 205 -7.70 -14.48 12.67
CA SER A 205 -7.64 -15.15 13.97
C SER A 205 -6.63 -14.47 14.86
N ALA A 206 -7.03 -14.20 16.10
CA ALA A 206 -6.16 -13.78 17.19
C ALA A 206 -5.99 -14.90 18.25
N SER A 207 -6.21 -16.16 17.85
CA SER A 207 -6.10 -17.32 18.73
C SER A 207 -4.65 -17.61 19.11
N THR A 208 -4.43 -18.08 20.33
CA THR A 208 -3.12 -18.58 20.78
C THR A 208 -2.75 -19.94 20.18
N ALA A 209 -3.73 -20.67 19.63
CA ALA A 209 -3.52 -21.99 19.03
C ALA A 209 -3.05 -21.91 17.56
N VAL A 210 -3.17 -20.73 16.94
CA VAL A 210 -2.80 -20.49 15.55
C VAL A 210 -1.55 -19.63 15.54
N THR A 211 -0.70 -19.86 14.54
CA THR A 211 0.53 -19.09 14.36
C THR A 211 0.55 -18.37 13.03
N GLY A 212 1.37 -17.32 12.97
CA GLY A 212 1.76 -16.66 11.74
C GLY A 212 3.29 -16.60 11.65
N LEU A 213 3.80 -16.34 10.45
CA LEU A 213 5.20 -15.95 10.30
C LEU A 213 5.40 -14.45 10.47
N ALA A 214 6.40 -14.12 11.29
CA ALA A 214 6.85 -12.78 11.57
C ALA A 214 8.38 -12.72 11.66
N SER A 215 8.94 -11.52 11.49
CA SER A 215 10.38 -11.28 11.50
C SER A 215 10.78 -10.32 12.61
N PRO A 216 11.64 -10.71 13.57
CA PRO A 216 12.18 -9.77 14.54
C PRO A 216 13.11 -8.78 13.84
N LEU A 217 12.78 -7.49 13.89
CA LEU A 217 13.52 -6.43 13.20
C LEU A 217 14.95 -6.26 13.73
N SER A 218 15.22 -6.70 14.96
CA SER A 218 16.56 -6.73 15.55
C SER A 218 17.55 -7.63 14.79
N THR A 219 17.06 -8.60 14.02
CA THR A 219 17.90 -9.47 13.18
C THR A 219 18.44 -8.77 11.93
N GLY A 220 17.94 -7.57 11.61
CA GLY A 220 18.22 -6.89 10.35
C GLY A 220 17.60 -7.59 9.13
N LYS A 221 16.57 -8.42 9.35
CA LYS A 221 15.76 -9.06 8.30
C LYS A 221 14.30 -8.67 8.43
N ILE A 222 13.62 -8.54 7.30
CA ILE A 222 12.17 -8.26 7.26
C ILE A 222 11.32 -9.51 6.98
N LEU A 223 11.96 -10.61 6.56
CA LEU A 223 11.33 -11.92 6.27
C LEU A 223 12.07 -13.07 6.98
N ASP A 224 12.58 -12.86 8.19
CA ASP A 224 13.05 -13.96 9.03
C ASP A 224 11.89 -14.92 9.32
N GLN A 225 12.18 -16.22 9.43
CA GLN A 225 11.15 -17.26 9.41
C GLN A 225 10.80 -17.70 10.83
N LYS A 226 10.24 -16.78 11.64
CA LYS A 226 9.83 -17.09 13.01
C LYS A 226 8.32 -17.18 13.15
N ALA A 227 7.85 -18.26 13.76
CA ALA A 227 6.45 -18.44 14.09
C ALA A 227 6.11 -17.69 15.39
N TYR A 228 5.05 -16.90 15.36
CA TYR A 228 4.50 -16.19 16.52
C TYR A 228 3.04 -16.57 16.69
N SER A 229 2.58 -16.55 17.95
CA SER A 229 1.15 -16.71 18.27
C SER A 229 0.34 -15.59 17.62
N CYS A 230 -0.79 -15.93 17.00
CA CYS A 230 -1.66 -14.91 16.41
C CYS A 230 -2.33 -14.01 17.47
N ALA A 231 -2.31 -14.38 18.75
CA ALA A 231 -2.72 -13.50 19.84
C ALA A 231 -1.71 -12.38 20.12
N SER A 232 -0.44 -12.55 19.72
CA SER A 232 0.60 -11.56 19.97
C SER A 232 0.35 -10.29 19.15
N THR A 233 0.45 -9.14 19.79
CA THR A 233 0.34 -7.83 19.13
C THR A 233 1.71 -7.43 18.58
N GLU A 234 1.91 -7.63 17.28
CA GLU A 234 3.16 -7.27 16.61
C GLU A 234 2.98 -6.09 15.66
N ASN A 235 4.09 -5.47 15.26
CA ASN A 235 4.03 -4.43 14.25
C ASN A 235 3.64 -4.99 12.87
N ARG A 236 2.93 -4.18 12.09
CA ARG A 236 2.61 -4.47 10.70
C ARG A 236 3.05 -3.32 9.82
N ALA A 237 3.79 -3.64 8.76
CA ALA A 237 4.21 -2.66 7.79
C ALA A 237 3.17 -2.50 6.66
N ALA A 238 3.07 -1.27 6.15
CA ALA A 238 2.31 -0.88 5.00
C ALA A 238 3.26 -0.43 3.88
N LYS A 239 2.91 -0.71 2.64
CA LYS A 239 3.67 -0.37 1.46
C LYS A 239 2.85 0.50 0.53
N LYS A 240 3.35 1.69 0.22
CA LYS A 240 2.83 2.54 -0.86
C LYS A 240 3.18 1.92 -2.20
N GLN A 241 2.15 1.75 -3.02
CA GLN A 241 2.35 1.55 -4.45
C GLN A 241 2.49 2.92 -5.12
N PRO A 242 3.40 3.07 -6.10
CA PRO A 242 3.40 4.22 -6.97
C PRO A 242 2.04 4.25 -7.66
N ARG A 243 1.49 5.45 -7.82
CA ARG A 243 0.42 5.60 -8.80
C ARG A 243 1.08 5.45 -10.16
N ASP A 244 0.33 4.91 -11.13
CA ASP A 244 0.62 5.22 -12.52
C ASP A 244 0.84 6.73 -12.58
N LEU A 245 2.04 7.14 -12.96
CA LEU A 245 2.21 8.47 -13.52
C LEU A 245 1.30 8.46 -14.73
N ALA A 246 0.06 8.92 -14.55
CA ALA A 246 -0.74 9.41 -15.65
C ALA A 246 0.18 10.41 -16.34
N ARG A 247 0.79 9.99 -17.45
CA ARG A 247 1.44 10.92 -18.36
C ARG A 247 0.38 11.95 -18.73
N PRO A 248 0.74 13.24 -18.72
CA PRO A 248 -0.15 14.30 -19.17
C PRO A 248 -0.62 14.03 -20.60
#